data_AF-A0A2C6DTF3-F1
#
_entry.id   AF-A0A2C6DTF3-F1
#
_cell.length_a   1.000
_cell.length_b   1.000
_cell.length_c   1.000
_cell.angle_alpha   90.00
_cell.angle_beta   90.00
_cell.angle_gamma   90.00
#
_symmetry.space_group_name_H-M   'P 1'
#
loop_
_entity.id
_entity.type
_entity.pdbx_description
1 polymer ?
#
loop_
_entity_poly.entity_id
_entity_poly.type
_entity_poly.pdbx_seq_one_letter_code
_entity_poly.pdbx_strand_id
1 'polypeptide(L)'
;MVILRRVSWVFGVLSVLVPVALFLWQWIQHQKLLESGVIVDEIGWSLSVLFVDVFAAGVLGFFAVLFNAIALYRVPAGVEFNPVSRIIEMVILSLPVFVCLFFLGTFMIHG
;
A
#
# COMPACT_ATOMS: atom_id res chain seq x y z
N MET A 1 -16.25 2.69 -16.81
CA MET A 1 -15.60 1.43 -16.37
C MET A 1 -14.10 1.41 -16.57
N VAL A 2 -13.60 1.68 -17.79
CA VAL A 2 -12.16 1.75 -18.05
C VAL A 2 -11.46 2.76 -17.14
N ILE A 3 -12.11 3.90 -16.88
CA ILE A 3 -11.59 4.94 -15.98
C ILE A 3 -11.43 4.42 -14.54
N LEU A 4 -12.44 3.76 -13.97
CA LEU A 4 -12.39 3.27 -12.59
C LEU A 4 -11.34 2.17 -12.40
N ARG A 5 -11.18 1.30 -13.40
CA ARG A 5 -10.11 0.30 -13.45
C ARG A 5 -8.73 0.98 -13.50
N ARG A 6 -8.55 2.00 -14.35
CA ARG A 6 -7.29 2.77 -14.42
C ARG A 6 -6.97 3.45 -13.09
N VAL A 7 -7.97 4.08 -12.45
CA VAL A 7 -7.81 4.70 -11.14
C VAL A 7 -7.39 3.66 -10.10
N SER A 8 -8.05 2.50 -10.08
CA SER A 8 -7.65 1.40 -9.20
C SER A 8 -6.18 1.01 -9.37
N TRP A 9 -5.70 0.85 -10.61
CA TRP A 9 -4.30 0.56 -10.87
C TRP A 9 -3.35 1.68 -10.43
N VAL A 10 -3.74 2.94 -10.62
CA VAL A 10 -2.96 4.09 -10.12
C VAL A 10 -2.81 3.98 -8.61
N PHE A 11 -3.90 3.74 -7.88
CA PHE A 11 -3.85 3.54 -6.43
C PHE A 11 -3.03 2.30 -6.03
N GLY A 12 -3.12 1.20 -6.79
CA GLY A 12 -2.33 0.01 -6.56
C GLY A 12 -0.83 0.25 -6.72
N VAL A 13 -0.41 0.96 -7.77
CA VAL A 13 0.98 1.35 -7.98
C VAL A 13 1.44 2.32 -6.89
N LEU A 14 0.61 3.32 -6.56
CA LEU A 14 0.92 4.29 -5.50
C LEU A 14 1.04 3.62 -4.13
N SER A 15 0.28 2.56 -3.86
CA SER A 15 0.37 1.80 -2.60
C SER A 15 1.72 1.14 -2.37
N VAL A 16 2.58 1.08 -3.39
CA VAL A 16 3.97 0.61 -3.30
C VAL A 16 4.93 1.79 -3.42
N LEU A 17 4.76 2.65 -4.42
CA LEU A 17 5.69 3.75 -4.68
C LEU A 17 5.72 4.80 -3.57
N VAL A 18 4.56 5.14 -2.99
CA VAL A 18 4.47 6.17 -1.94
C VAL A 18 5.20 5.72 -0.67
N PRO A 19 4.95 4.51 -0.12
CA PRO A 19 5.72 4.01 1.02
C PRO A 19 7.23 3.96 0.74
N VAL A 20 7.65 3.50 -0.43
CA VAL A 20 9.08 3.46 -0.78
C VAL A 20 9.70 4.86 -0.81
N ALA A 21 8.99 5.83 -1.38
CA ALA A 21 9.46 7.22 -1.43
C ALA A 21 9.52 7.86 -0.03
N LEU A 22 8.51 7.57 0.82
CA LEU A 22 8.46 8.04 2.21
C LEU A 22 9.61 7.42 3.03
N PHE A 23 9.82 6.12 2.93
CA PHE A 23 10.93 5.41 3.56
C PHE A 23 12.28 6.04 3.20
N LEU A 24 12.55 6.25 1.91
CA LEU A 24 13.80 6.85 1.43
C LEU A 24 13.98 8.27 1.97
N TRP A 25 12.90 9.06 1.96
CA TRP A 25 12.93 10.41 2.52
C TRP A 25 13.24 10.40 4.02
N GLN A 26 12.52 9.58 4.79
CA GLN A 26 12.69 9.45 6.23
C GLN A 26 14.10 8.97 6.56
N TRP A 27 14.63 8.00 5.81
CA TRP A 27 16.00 7.50 5.94
C TRP A 27 17.04 8.62 5.79
N ILE A 28 16.91 9.47 4.76
CA ILE A 28 17.81 10.61 4.56
C ILE A 28 17.76 11.59 5.73
N GLN A 29 16.55 11.89 6.25
CA GLN A 29 16.42 12.79 7.40
C GLN A 29 17.02 12.19 8.67
N HIS A 30 16.86 10.88 8.88
CA HIS A 30 17.42 10.18 10.03
C HIS A 30 18.94 10.20 10.02
N GLN A 31 19.58 9.95 8.88
CA GLN A 31 21.04 10.02 8.74
C GLN A 31 21.58 11.42 9.11
N LYS A 32 20.92 12.48 8.65
CA LYS A 32 21.29 13.86 9.02
C LYS A 32 21.18 14.12 10.53
N LEU A 33 20.14 13.57 11.17
CA LEU A 33 19.90 13.75 12.60
C LEU A 33 20.88 12.93 13.46
N LEU A 34 21.24 11.72 13.01
CA LEU A 34 22.30 10.91 13.59
C LEU A 34 23.67 11.63 13.52
N GLU A 35 24.04 12.13 12.35
CA GLU A 35 25.28 12.90 12.15
C GLU A 35 25.36 14.14 13.05
N SER A 36 24.22 14.78 13.32
CA SER A 36 24.13 15.93 14.22
C SER A 36 24.16 15.58 15.72
N GLY A 37 24.14 14.29 16.08
CA GLY A 37 24.13 13.82 17.47
C GLY A 37 22.81 14.05 18.22
N VAL A 38 21.72 14.32 17.49
CA VAL A 38 20.40 14.66 18.05
C VAL A 38 19.56 13.42 18.36
N ILE A 39 19.78 12.30 17.66
CA ILE A 39 19.04 11.05 17.84
C ILE A 39 19.97 9.94 18.31
N VAL A 40 19.51 9.16 19.29
CA VAL A 40 20.22 7.98 19.84
C VAL A 40 19.37 6.70 19.75
N ASP A 41 18.06 6.81 19.54
CA ASP A 41 17.13 5.67 19.48
C ASP A 41 16.81 5.25 18.04
N GLU A 42 17.53 4.24 17.54
CA GLU A 42 17.32 3.66 16.21
C GLU A 42 16.07 2.77 16.14
N ILE A 43 15.69 2.12 17.25
CA ILE A 43 14.60 1.15 17.28
C ILE A 43 13.25 1.87 17.22
N GLY A 44 13.06 2.90 18.05
CA GLY A 44 11.83 3.70 18.05
C GLY A 44 11.60 4.40 16.71
N TRP A 45 12.69 4.87 16.07
CA TRP A 45 12.62 5.47 14.74
C TRP A 45 12.18 4.46 13.67
N SER A 46 12.81 3.28 13.64
CA SER A 46 12.48 2.22 12.67
C SER A 46 11.02 1.78 12.78
N LEU A 47 10.50 1.61 14.00
CA LEU A 47 9.10 1.27 14.22
C LEU A 47 8.14 2.38 13.77
N SER A 48 8.47 3.64 14.05
CA SER A 48 7.66 4.78 13.60
C SER A 48 7.62 4.90 12.07
N VAL A 49 8.74 4.69 11.40
CA VAL A 49 8.84 4.69 9.94
C VAL A 49 8.01 3.57 9.34
N LEU A 50 8.21 2.35 9.83
CA LEU A 50 7.46 1.17 9.39
C LEU A 50 5.95 1.39 9.55
N PHE A 51 5.50 1.98 10.66
CA PHE A 51 4.08 2.24 10.89
C PHE A 51 3.49 3.22 9.87
N VAL A 52 4.19 4.32 9.58
CA VAL A 52 3.75 5.32 8.60
C VAL A 52 3.68 4.72 7.20
N ASP A 53 4.70 3.96 6.81
CA ASP A 53 4.79 3.35 5.49
C ASP A 53 3.73 2.26 5.28
N VAL A 54 3.55 1.39 6.29
CA VAL A 54 2.51 0.35 6.29
C VAL A 54 1.11 0.97 6.26
N PHE A 55 0.88 2.05 7.01
CA PHE A 55 -0.41 2.73 6.99
C PHE A 55 -0.70 3.35 5.62
N ALA A 56 0.26 4.07 5.04
CA ALA A 56 0.12 4.68 3.72
C ALA A 56 -0.14 3.63 2.63
N ALA A 57 0.63 2.53 2.65
CA ALA A 57 0.44 1.38 1.76
C ALA A 57 -0.96 0.78 1.91
N GLY A 58 -1.41 0.57 3.15
CA GLY A 58 -2.70 -0.04 3.46
C GLY A 58 -3.88 0.80 2.96
N VAL A 59 -3.86 2.11 3.20
CA VAL A 59 -4.93 3.02 2.76
C VAL A 59 -5.01 3.06 1.23
N LEU A 60 -3.87 3.22 0.55
CA LEU A 60 -3.84 3.27 -0.92
C LEU A 60 -4.25 1.93 -1.53
N GLY A 61 -3.77 0.81 -0.98
CA GLY A 61 -4.15 -0.53 -1.40
C GLY A 61 -5.63 -0.81 -1.19
N PHE A 62 -6.20 -0.36 -0.07
CA PHE A 62 -7.63 -0.51 0.20
C PHE A 62 -8.49 0.19 -0.86
N PHE A 63 -8.15 1.44 -1.21
CA PHE A 63 -8.85 2.16 -2.28
C PHE A 63 -8.62 1.52 -3.65
N ALA A 64 -7.42 1.00 -3.92
CA ALA A 64 -7.14 0.25 -5.16
C ALA A 64 -8.11 -0.94 -5.31
N VAL A 65 -8.24 -1.75 -4.26
CA VAL A 65 -9.16 -2.91 -4.24
C VAL A 65 -10.62 -2.44 -4.34
N LEU A 66 -11.02 -1.44 -3.56
CA LEU A 66 -12.39 -0.93 -3.56
C LEU A 66 -12.83 -0.44 -4.94
N PHE A 67 -12.00 0.38 -5.60
CA PHE A 67 -12.31 0.87 -6.94
C PHE A 67 -12.34 -0.26 -7.98
N ASN A 68 -11.48 -1.27 -7.86
CA ASN A 68 -11.54 -2.43 -8.73
C ASN A 68 -12.84 -3.24 -8.53
N ALA A 69 -13.27 -3.41 -7.28
CA ALA A 69 -14.49 -4.16 -6.95
C ALA A 69 -15.72 -3.45 -7.52
N ILE A 70 -15.79 -2.13 -7.39
CA ILE A 70 -16.86 -1.32 -7.97
C ILE A 70 -16.81 -1.38 -9.52
N ALA A 71 -15.61 -1.41 -10.11
CA ALA A 71 -15.45 -1.53 -11.56
C ALA A 71 -15.98 -2.88 -12.08
N LEU A 72 -15.78 -3.95 -11.31
CA LEU A 72 -16.30 -5.30 -11.56
C LEU A 72 -17.81 -5.39 -11.40
N TYR A 73 -18.38 -4.75 -10.37
CA TYR A 73 -19.83 -4.75 -10.14
C TYR A 73 -20.61 -4.04 -11.26
N ARG A 74 -20.01 -3.03 -11.88
CA ARG A 74 -20.68 -2.21 -12.91
C ARG A 74 -20.53 -2.75 -14.34
N VAL A 75 -20.05 -3.98 -14.56
CA VAL A 75 -19.83 -4.55 -15.91
C VAL A 75 -21.15 -4.62 -16.70
N PRO A 76 -21.24 -4.06 -17.93
CA PRO A 76 -22.48 -4.09 -18.70
C PRO A 76 -22.67 -5.46 -19.35
N ALA A 77 -23.92 -5.85 -19.54
CA ALA A 77 -24.25 -7.07 -20.28
C ALA A 77 -23.72 -6.96 -21.73
N GLY A 78 -22.98 -7.98 -22.19
CA GLY A 78 -22.50 -8.08 -23.57
C GLY A 78 -21.02 -7.74 -23.80
N VAL A 79 -20.25 -7.36 -22.76
CA VAL A 79 -18.79 -7.23 -22.87
C VAL A 79 -18.13 -8.59 -22.68
N GLU A 80 -17.16 -8.95 -23.52
CA GLU A 80 -16.30 -10.13 -23.30
C GLU A 80 -15.64 -10.05 -21.91
N PHE A 81 -16.15 -10.87 -20.99
CA PHE A 81 -15.70 -10.93 -19.62
C PHE A 81 -14.83 -12.17 -19.45
N ASN A 82 -13.52 -11.98 -19.26
CA ASN A 82 -12.64 -13.06 -18.86
C ASN A 82 -12.56 -13.12 -17.32
N PRO A 83 -13.23 -14.08 -16.65
CA PRO A 83 -13.27 -14.16 -15.19
C PRO A 83 -11.87 -14.36 -14.58
N VAL A 84 -11.01 -15.14 -15.23
CA VAL A 84 -9.68 -15.49 -14.71
C VAL A 84 -8.79 -14.26 -14.64
N SER A 85 -8.76 -13.45 -15.71
CA SER A 85 -7.99 -12.20 -15.72
C SER A 85 -8.41 -11.24 -14.61
N ARG A 86 -9.71 -11.22 -14.29
CA ARG A 86 -10.26 -10.34 -13.24
C ARG A 86 -9.92 -10.79 -11.84
N ILE A 87 -9.92 -12.10 -11.59
CA ILE A 87 -9.48 -12.66 -10.33
C ILE A 87 -8.01 -12.33 -10.10
N ILE A 88 -7.16 -12.53 -11.12
CA ILE A 88 -5.72 -12.21 -11.04
C ILE A 88 -5.51 -10.73 -10.74
N GLU A 89 -6.22 -9.83 -11.45
CA GLU A 89 -6.16 -8.40 -11.21
C GLU A 89 -6.53 -8.04 -9.76
N MET A 90 -7.58 -8.67 -9.21
CA MET A 90 -7.96 -8.47 -7.81
C MET A 90 -6.91 -8.95 -6.82
N VAL A 91 -6.36 -10.14 -7.05
CA VAL A 91 -5.32 -10.72 -6.18
C VAL A 91 -4.09 -9.82 -6.17
N ILE A 92 -3.66 -9.33 -7.33
CA ILE A 92 -2.49 -8.45 -7.41
C ILE A 92 -2.73 -7.15 -6.64
N LEU A 93 -3.90 -6.53 -6.80
CA LEU A 93 -4.22 -5.26 -6.14
C LEU A 93 -4.43 -5.41 -4.62
N SER A 94 -4.76 -6.60 -4.13
CA SER A 94 -4.92 -6.86 -2.70
C SER A 94 -3.63 -7.21 -1.97
N LEU A 95 -2.55 -7.57 -2.68
CA LEU A 95 -1.25 -7.89 -2.07
C LEU A 95 -0.75 -6.82 -1.11
N PRO A 96 -0.74 -5.51 -1.47
CA PRO A 96 -0.30 -4.47 -0.54
C PRO A 96 -1.12 -4.46 0.75
N VAL A 97 -2.45 -4.62 0.65
CA VAL A 97 -3.35 -4.66 1.81
C VAL A 97 -3.06 -5.86 2.70
N PHE A 98 -2.86 -7.05 2.13
CA PHE A 98 -2.53 -8.25 2.90
C PHE A 98 -1.21 -8.13 3.63
N VAL A 99 -0.19 -7.56 2.98
CA VAL A 99 1.10 -7.27 3.61
C VAL A 99 0.91 -6.31 4.78
N CYS A 100 0.11 -5.24 4.61
CA CYS A 100 -0.15 -4.28 5.68
C CYS A 100 -0.88 -4.90 6.86
N LEU A 101 -1.89 -5.73 6.61
CA LEU A 101 -2.63 -6.45 7.65
C LEU A 101 -1.74 -7.45 8.40
N PHE A 102 -0.82 -8.11 7.69
CA PHE A 102 0.17 -8.99 8.31
C PHE A 102 1.06 -8.21 9.28
N PHE A 103 1.64 -7.09 8.84
CA PHE A 103 2.49 -6.27 9.70
C PHE A 103 1.73 -5.69 10.90
N LEU A 104 0.51 -5.18 10.67
CA LEU A 104 -0.35 -4.70 11.75
C LEU A 104 -0.64 -5.80 12.78
N GLY A 105 -1.00 -7.00 12.32
CA GLY A 105 -1.24 -8.16 13.18
C GLY A 105 -0.01 -8.59 13.97
N THR A 106 1.17 -8.61 13.33
CA THR A 106 2.43 -8.92 14.04
C THR A 106 2.74 -7.89 15.11
N PHE A 107 2.50 -6.61 14.82
CA PHE A 107 2.76 -5.51 15.74
C PHE A 107 1.80 -5.52 16.92
N MET A 108 0.51 -5.78 16.71
CA MET A 108 -0.46 -5.88 17.81
C MET A 108 -0.16 -7.01 18.81
N ILE A 109 0.55 -8.06 18.38
CA ILE A 109 0.87 -9.23 19.22
C ILE A 109 2.24 -9.08 19.91
N HIS A 110 3.22 -8.46 19.24
CA HIS A 110 4.62 -8.46 19.68
C HIS A 110 5.21 -7.06 19.96
N GLY A 111 4.46 -5.99 19.66
CA GLY A 111 4.87 -4.59 19.84
C GLY A 111 4.48 -3.99 21.17
#